data_AF-A0A3A8SL56-F1
#
_entry.id   AF-A0A3A8SL56-F1
#
_cell.length_a   1.000
_cell.length_b   1.000
_cell.length_c   1.000
_cell.angle_alpha   90.00
_cell.angle_beta   90.00
_cell.angle_gamma   90.00
#
_symmetry.space_group_name_H-M   'P 1'
#
loop_
_entity.id
_entity.type
_entity.pdbx_description
1 polymer ?
#
loop_
_entity_poly.entity_id
_entity_poly.type
_entity_poly.pdbx_seq_one_letter_code
_entity_poly.pdbx_strand_id
1 'polypeptide(L)'
;KLLVDPYARAIHGKVDYKAPIYGYPAPATGKDEDLVLDTRDDAAGVPKAVVLTDAFDWEGDTLPRIPWHDTVVYELHVKGFTKLHPRVPEPLRGTYAGLAHPASIEHLKKVGVTAVELLPIHHIVDEPFLIQRGKVNYWGYNTLG
;
A
#
# COMPACT_ATOMS: atom_id res chain seq x y z
N LYS A 1 23.81 3.36 3.21
CA LYS A 1 22.43 2.90 2.93
C LYS A 1 21.48 4.05 3.20
N LEU A 2 20.72 4.45 2.20
CA LEU A 2 19.67 5.45 2.29
C LEU A 2 18.47 4.81 2.98
N LEU A 3 17.87 5.52 3.92
CA LEU A 3 16.71 5.06 4.67
C LEU A 3 15.49 5.91 4.29
N VAL A 4 14.31 5.31 4.42
CA VAL A 4 13.03 6.01 4.35
C VAL A 4 12.73 6.57 5.74
N ASP A 5 12.22 7.80 5.79
CA ASP A 5 11.73 8.39 7.03
C ASP A 5 10.55 7.55 7.55
N PRO A 6 10.61 6.99 8.77
CA PRO A 6 9.51 6.19 9.33
C PRO A 6 8.22 7.00 9.58
N TYR A 7 8.28 8.33 9.52
CA TYR A 7 7.13 9.23 9.57
C TYR A 7 6.70 9.77 8.20
N ALA A 8 7.24 9.22 7.10
CA ALA A 8 6.86 9.63 5.75
C ALA A 8 5.35 9.42 5.52
N ARG A 9 4.64 10.52 5.22
CA ARG A 9 3.21 10.49 4.88
C ARG A 9 2.93 10.12 3.42
N ALA A 10 3.98 10.15 2.59
CA ALA A 10 3.96 9.61 1.24
C ALA A 10 5.35 9.10 0.85
N ILE A 11 5.35 8.02 0.07
CA ILE A 11 6.55 7.38 -0.46
C ILE A 11 6.45 7.31 -1.98
N HIS A 12 7.48 7.77 -2.67
CA HIS A 12 7.58 7.76 -4.12
C HIS A 12 8.57 6.70 -4.60
N GLY A 13 8.13 5.90 -5.58
CA GLY A 13 8.92 4.84 -6.19
C GLY A 13 8.65 3.45 -5.61
N LYS A 14 9.50 2.50 -5.97
CA LYS A 14 9.50 1.12 -5.47
C LYS A 14 10.93 0.74 -5.08
N VAL A 15 11.06 -0.29 -4.26
CA VAL A 15 12.36 -0.91 -4.01
C VAL A 15 12.85 -1.60 -5.28
N ASP A 16 14.05 -1.25 -5.74
CA ASP A 16 14.75 -1.99 -6.80
C ASP A 16 15.80 -2.92 -6.17
N TYR A 17 15.47 -4.20 -6.10
CA TYR A 17 16.33 -5.24 -5.55
C TYR A 17 17.56 -5.55 -6.41
N LYS A 18 17.71 -4.94 -7.60
CA LYS A 18 18.95 -5.01 -8.39
C LYS A 18 20.03 -4.06 -7.87
N ALA A 19 19.65 -3.02 -7.13
CA ALA A 19 20.58 -2.12 -6.48
C ALA A 19 21.15 -2.77 -5.19
N PRO A 20 22.30 -2.30 -4.66
CA PRO A 20 22.92 -2.88 -3.48
C PRO A 20 22.22 -2.42 -2.18
N ILE A 21 20.91 -2.66 -2.06
CA ILE A 21 20.07 -2.17 -0.95
C ILE A 21 20.30 -2.87 0.39
N TYR A 22 20.97 -4.03 0.37
CA TYR A 22 21.30 -4.77 1.59
C TYR A 22 22.51 -4.15 2.27
N GLY A 23 22.52 -4.16 3.61
CA GLY A 23 23.67 -3.74 4.44
C GLY A 23 24.92 -4.60 4.27
N TYR A 24 24.80 -5.70 3.54
CA TYR A 24 25.82 -6.73 3.32
C TYR A 24 25.81 -7.19 1.85
N PRO A 25 26.86 -7.89 1.36
CA PRO A 25 26.89 -8.43 0.01
C PRO A 25 25.76 -9.45 -0.23
N ALA A 26 24.77 -9.07 -1.04
CA ALA A 26 23.65 -9.94 -1.42
C ALA A 26 23.78 -10.45 -2.87
N PRO A 27 23.32 -11.69 -3.19
CA PRO A 27 22.70 -12.64 -2.27
C PRO A 27 23.71 -13.26 -1.30
N ALA A 28 23.35 -13.38 -0.02
CA ALA A 28 24.16 -14.11 0.95
C ALA A 28 24.01 -15.62 0.70
N THR A 29 25.06 -16.25 0.21
CA THR A 29 25.16 -17.70 -0.01
C THR A 29 26.08 -18.38 1.02
N GLY A 30 26.88 -17.60 1.75
CA GLY A 30 27.75 -18.05 2.83
C GLY A 30 27.16 -17.86 4.23
N LYS A 31 27.72 -18.56 5.24
CA LYS A 31 27.29 -18.51 6.65
C LYS A 31 27.55 -17.18 7.36
N ASP A 32 28.51 -16.39 6.87
CA ASP A 32 29.01 -15.18 7.54
C ASP A 32 28.88 -13.93 6.65
N GLU A 33 28.20 -14.02 5.50
CA GLU A 33 28.15 -12.92 4.53
C GLU A 33 27.31 -11.74 5.03
N ASP A 34 26.33 -11.97 5.91
CA ASP A 34 25.57 -10.93 6.61
C ASP A 34 26.37 -10.22 7.71
N LEU A 35 27.54 -10.74 8.08
CA LEU A 35 28.51 -10.09 8.98
C LEU A 35 29.45 -9.13 8.24
N VAL A 36 29.43 -9.12 6.90
CA VAL A 36 30.27 -8.25 6.08
C VAL A 36 29.53 -6.97 5.73
N LEU A 37 30.14 -5.83 6.00
CA LEU A 37 29.57 -4.52 5.64
C LEU A 37 29.67 -4.28 4.13
N ASP A 38 28.54 -3.97 3.49
CA ASP A 38 28.50 -3.43 2.13
C ASP A 38 28.43 -1.90 2.13
N THR A 39 29.49 -1.26 1.63
CA THR A 39 29.64 0.20 1.60
C THR A 39 29.09 0.87 0.34
N ARG A 40 28.51 0.11 -0.60
CA ARG A 40 27.96 0.66 -1.84
C ARG A 40 26.71 1.51 -1.58
N ASP A 41 26.59 2.60 -2.33
CA ASP A 41 25.40 3.45 -2.35
C ASP A 41 24.20 2.73 -2.97
N ASP A 42 23.05 2.86 -2.33
CA ASP A 42 21.78 2.21 -2.65
C ASP A 42 20.68 3.22 -3.03
N ALA A 43 21.00 4.52 -3.08
CA ALA A 43 20.02 5.57 -3.33
C ALA A 43 19.20 5.34 -4.62
N ALA A 44 19.76 4.68 -5.63
CA ALA A 44 19.06 4.35 -6.87
C ALA A 44 17.94 3.30 -6.69
N GLY A 45 18.00 2.45 -5.68
CA GLY A 45 17.03 1.37 -5.44
C GLY A 45 16.16 1.50 -4.21
N VAL A 46 16.31 2.58 -3.43
CA VAL A 46 15.46 2.87 -2.28
C VAL A 46 14.41 3.93 -2.68
N PRO A 47 13.11 3.77 -2.36
CA PRO A 47 12.12 4.81 -2.61
C PRO A 47 12.37 6.06 -1.75
N LYS A 48 11.70 7.18 -2.07
CA LYS A 48 11.94 8.47 -1.41
C LYS A 48 10.72 8.91 -0.62
N ALA A 49 10.93 9.42 0.58
CA ALA A 49 9.90 10.12 1.33
C ALA A 49 9.52 11.43 0.63
N VAL A 50 8.24 11.77 0.64
CA VAL A 50 7.71 12.99 0.01
C VAL A 50 7.15 13.92 1.08
N VAL A 51 7.59 15.17 1.05
CA VAL A 51 7.02 16.24 1.89
C VAL A 51 5.67 16.64 1.34
N LEU A 52 4.65 16.64 2.20
CA LEU A 52 3.28 16.98 1.84
C LEU A 52 2.80 18.23 2.56
N THR A 53 1.74 18.83 2.02
CA THR A 53 0.89 19.78 2.73
C THR A 53 -0.30 19.05 3.36
N ASP A 54 -0.77 19.55 4.50
CA ASP A 54 -2.00 19.08 5.15
C ASP A 54 -3.27 19.78 4.65
N ALA A 55 -3.12 20.75 3.74
CA ALA A 55 -4.25 21.48 3.20
C ALA A 55 -5.14 20.56 2.33
N PHE A 56 -6.30 20.21 2.85
CA PHE A 56 -7.38 19.56 2.12
C PHE A 56 -8.72 20.10 2.63
N ASP A 57 -9.59 20.52 1.71
CA ASP A 57 -10.94 20.97 2.06
C ASP A 57 -11.85 19.75 2.18
N TRP A 58 -12.27 19.44 3.41
CA TRP A 58 -13.15 18.32 3.71
C TRP A 58 -14.62 18.63 3.46
N GLU A 59 -14.96 19.85 3.00
CA GLU A 59 -16.33 20.27 2.69
C GLU A 59 -17.33 20.04 3.84
N GLY A 60 -16.84 20.05 5.08
CA GLY A 60 -17.64 19.81 6.28
C GLY A 60 -17.94 18.35 6.60
N ASP A 61 -17.15 17.39 6.08
CA ASP A 61 -17.26 15.96 6.43
C ASP A 61 -17.29 15.73 7.94
N THR A 62 -18.11 14.77 8.38
CA THR A 62 -18.27 14.43 9.79
C THR A 62 -18.33 12.92 9.99
N LEU A 63 -17.82 12.46 11.13
CA LEU A 63 -17.82 11.05 11.49
C LEU A 63 -19.26 10.52 11.63
N PRO A 64 -19.63 9.40 10.99
CA PRO A 64 -20.96 8.79 11.12
C PRO A 64 -21.34 8.36 12.54
N ARG A 65 -20.35 8.04 13.39
CA ARG A 65 -20.52 7.64 14.81
C ARG A 65 -21.57 6.54 15.04
N ILE A 66 -21.64 5.56 14.13
CA ILE A 66 -22.54 4.40 14.27
C ILE A 66 -22.14 3.60 15.53
N PRO A 67 -23.08 3.29 16.45
CA PRO A 67 -22.79 2.47 17.61
C PRO A 67 -22.31 1.06 17.23
N TRP A 68 -21.43 0.47 18.04
CA TRP A 68 -20.90 -0.87 17.79
C TRP A 68 -22.00 -1.94 17.67
N HIS A 69 -23.09 -1.83 18.42
CA HIS A 69 -24.20 -2.79 18.36
C HIS A 69 -25.02 -2.68 17.06
N ASP A 70 -24.93 -1.56 16.36
CA ASP A 70 -25.54 -1.33 15.04
C ASP A 70 -24.55 -1.57 13.89
N THR A 71 -23.31 -1.97 14.19
CA THR A 71 -22.24 -2.05 13.21
C THR A 71 -22.25 -3.37 12.43
N VAL A 72 -22.24 -3.26 11.10
CA VAL A 72 -22.02 -4.36 10.17
C VAL A 72 -20.79 -4.04 9.32
N VAL A 73 -19.71 -4.79 9.54
CA VAL A 73 -18.43 -4.61 8.85
C VAL A 73 -18.38 -5.38 7.54
N TYR A 74 -17.89 -4.72 6.49
CA TYR A 74 -17.60 -5.33 5.19
C TYR A 74 -16.09 -5.24 4.91
N GLU A 75 -15.37 -6.35 5.05
CA GLU A 75 -13.95 -6.41 4.71
C GLU A 75 -13.76 -6.47 3.18
N LEU A 76 -12.88 -5.62 2.64
CA LEU A 76 -12.56 -5.63 1.21
C LEU A 76 -11.12 -5.22 0.90
N HIS A 77 -10.69 -5.62 -0.30
CA HIS A 77 -9.44 -5.16 -0.89
C HIS A 77 -9.71 -4.02 -1.89
N VAL A 78 -9.09 -2.84 -1.71
CA VAL A 78 -9.28 -1.65 -2.56
C VAL A 78 -9.19 -1.97 -4.06
N LYS A 79 -8.09 -2.62 -4.46
CA LYS A 79 -7.90 -3.09 -5.85
C LYS A 79 -8.98 -4.06 -6.30
N GLY A 80 -9.12 -5.20 -5.62
CA GLY A 80 -10.02 -6.28 -6.03
C GLY A 80 -11.48 -5.86 -6.15
N PHE A 81 -11.95 -5.00 -5.23
CA PHE A 81 -13.35 -4.61 -5.14
C PHE A 81 -13.87 -3.96 -6.43
N THR A 82 -13.05 -3.15 -7.10
CA THR A 82 -13.49 -2.44 -8.32
C THR A 82 -12.73 -2.81 -9.58
N LYS A 83 -11.69 -3.67 -9.51
CA LYS A 83 -10.83 -3.94 -10.68
C LYS A 83 -11.59 -4.42 -11.92
N LEU A 84 -12.66 -5.19 -11.71
CA LEU A 84 -13.51 -5.73 -12.77
C LEU A 84 -14.92 -5.14 -12.77
N HIS A 85 -15.16 -4.06 -12.01
CA HIS A 85 -16.50 -3.49 -11.88
C HIS A 85 -16.89 -2.70 -13.14
N PRO A 86 -17.89 -3.15 -13.92
CA PRO A 86 -18.16 -2.58 -15.25
C PRO A 86 -18.66 -1.14 -15.20
N ARG A 87 -19.42 -0.77 -14.14
CA ARG A 87 -19.95 0.59 -13.95
C ARG A 87 -18.95 1.59 -13.35
N VAL A 88 -17.71 1.18 -13.08
CA VAL A 88 -16.63 2.09 -12.67
C VAL A 88 -15.77 2.36 -13.92
N PRO A 89 -15.45 3.63 -14.26
CA PRO A 89 -14.57 3.96 -15.37
C PRO A 89 -13.22 3.25 -15.25
N GLU A 90 -12.72 2.72 -16.37
CA GLU A 90 -11.50 1.91 -16.39
C GLU A 90 -10.28 2.54 -15.67
N PRO A 91 -9.98 3.85 -15.82
CA PRO A 91 -8.87 4.47 -15.10
C PRO A 91 -9.00 4.46 -13.57
N LEU A 92 -10.22 4.37 -13.05
CA LEU A 92 -10.50 4.40 -11.61
C LEU A 92 -10.55 2.99 -11.01
N ARG A 93 -10.67 1.94 -11.84
CA ARG A 93 -10.84 0.55 -11.37
C ARG A 93 -9.64 0.06 -10.56
N GLY A 94 -9.93 -0.37 -9.35
CA GLY A 94 -8.96 -0.87 -8.39
C GLY A 94 -8.12 0.21 -7.71
N THR A 95 -8.65 1.43 -7.61
CA THR A 95 -8.04 2.57 -6.91
C THR A 95 -8.95 3.08 -5.79
N TYR A 96 -8.43 3.95 -4.93
CA TYR A 96 -9.23 4.63 -3.90
C TYR A 96 -10.40 5.43 -4.51
N ALA A 97 -10.19 6.10 -5.65
CA ALA A 97 -11.25 6.80 -6.36
C ALA A 97 -12.32 5.85 -6.93
N GLY A 98 -11.92 4.64 -7.36
CA GLY A 98 -12.87 3.59 -7.75
C GLY A 98 -13.73 3.11 -6.60
N LEU A 99 -13.15 2.94 -5.41
CA LEU A 99 -13.88 2.57 -4.19
C LEU A 99 -14.91 3.65 -3.81
N ALA A 100 -14.56 4.92 -3.95
CA ALA A 100 -15.45 6.06 -3.68
C ALA A 100 -16.43 6.39 -4.84
N HIS A 101 -16.34 5.70 -5.98
CA HIS A 101 -17.17 5.97 -7.14
C HIS A 101 -18.68 5.74 -6.84
N PRO A 102 -19.62 6.51 -7.40
CA PRO A 102 -21.06 6.38 -7.10
C PRO A 102 -21.61 4.95 -7.24
N ALA A 103 -21.16 4.19 -8.24
CA ALA A 103 -21.58 2.79 -8.43
C ALA A 103 -21.13 1.85 -7.29
N SER A 104 -19.97 2.14 -6.67
CA SER A 104 -19.43 1.42 -5.53
C SER A 104 -20.21 1.77 -4.26
N ILE A 105 -20.45 3.06 -4.04
CA ILE A 105 -21.23 3.54 -2.89
C ILE A 105 -22.68 3.03 -2.93
N GLU A 106 -23.31 3.06 -4.11
CA GLU A 106 -24.65 2.49 -4.31
C GLU A 106 -24.68 1.00 -3.92
N HIS A 107 -23.67 0.23 -4.34
CA HIS A 107 -23.56 -1.18 -3.99
C HIS A 107 -23.46 -1.39 -2.48
N LEU A 108 -22.54 -0.70 -1.80
CA LEU A 108 -22.35 -0.82 -0.35
C LEU A 108 -23.62 -0.42 0.43
N LYS A 109 -24.29 0.66 0.01
CA LYS A 109 -25.58 1.07 0.58
C LYS A 109 -26.68 0.03 0.37
N LYS A 110 -26.72 -0.60 -0.81
CA LYS A 110 -27.71 -1.65 -1.13
C LYS A 110 -27.47 -2.92 -0.31
N VAL A 111 -26.21 -3.29 -0.08
CA VAL A 111 -25.85 -4.41 0.81
C VAL A 111 -26.24 -4.09 2.26
N GLY A 112 -26.26 -2.82 2.65
CA GLY A 112 -26.71 -2.36 3.97
C GLY A 112 -25.62 -2.42 5.03
N VAL A 113 -24.35 -2.42 4.63
CA VAL A 113 -23.22 -2.38 5.57
C VAL A 113 -23.05 -0.98 6.14
N THR A 114 -22.51 -0.89 7.35
CA THR A 114 -22.31 0.40 8.04
C THR A 114 -20.84 0.82 8.11
N ALA A 115 -19.93 -0.14 8.01
CA ALA A 115 -18.48 0.09 8.02
C ALA A 115 -17.79 -0.74 6.95
N VAL A 116 -16.75 -0.18 6.33
CA VAL A 116 -15.86 -0.89 5.42
C VAL A 116 -14.51 -1.07 6.11
N GLU A 117 -14.04 -2.31 6.19
CA GLU A 117 -12.69 -2.64 6.67
C GLU A 117 -11.80 -2.90 5.46
N LEU A 118 -10.73 -2.12 5.33
CA LEU A 118 -9.81 -2.27 4.21
C LEU A 118 -8.68 -3.22 4.60
N LEU A 119 -8.34 -4.15 3.70
CA LEU A 119 -7.03 -4.78 3.71
C LEU A 119 -5.92 -3.71 3.67
N PRO A 120 -4.68 -4.04 4.12
CA PRO A 120 -3.60 -3.07 4.33
C PRO A 120 -3.48 -1.98 3.25
N ILE A 121 -3.49 -0.72 3.70
CA ILE A 121 -3.35 0.48 2.85
C ILE A 121 -2.07 1.29 3.12
N HIS A 122 -1.27 0.89 4.12
CA HIS A 122 0.08 1.44 4.31
C HIS A 122 0.94 1.12 3.09
N HIS A 123 2.03 1.86 2.87
CA HIS A 123 2.92 1.58 1.75
C HIS A 123 3.61 0.24 1.96
N ILE A 124 3.50 -0.64 0.96
CA ILE A 124 4.03 -2.00 1.01
C ILE A 124 5.21 -2.15 0.07
N VAL A 125 6.00 -3.19 0.30
CA VAL A 125 6.99 -3.68 -0.66
C VAL A 125 6.71 -5.13 -1.01
N ASP A 126 6.88 -5.44 -2.29
CA ASP A 126 6.87 -6.83 -2.75
C ASP A 126 8.15 -7.53 -2.25
N GLU A 127 8.00 -8.72 -1.67
CA GLU A 127 9.12 -9.51 -1.16
C GLU A 127 10.03 -9.98 -2.31
N PRO A 128 11.37 -10.03 -2.13
CA PRO A 128 12.30 -10.45 -3.18
C PRO A 128 11.94 -11.80 -3.82
N PHE A 129 11.53 -12.78 -3.00
CA PHE A 129 11.19 -14.12 -3.48
C PHE A 129 9.91 -14.15 -4.32
N LEU A 130 8.98 -13.20 -4.13
CA LEU A 130 7.79 -13.06 -4.98
C LEU A 130 8.18 -12.48 -6.33
N ILE A 131 8.97 -11.42 -6.33
CA ILE A 131 9.45 -10.75 -7.55
C ILE A 131 10.22 -11.74 -8.43
N GLN A 132 11.11 -12.53 -7.85
CA GLN A 132 11.86 -13.58 -8.55
C GLN A 132 10.97 -14.62 -9.25
N ARG A 133 9.73 -14.80 -8.76
CA ARG A 133 8.73 -15.72 -9.32
C ARG A 133 7.72 -15.01 -10.22
N GLY A 134 7.93 -13.73 -10.55
CA GLY A 134 6.97 -12.92 -11.31
C GLY A 134 5.64 -12.68 -10.58
N LYS A 135 5.66 -12.75 -9.24
CA LYS A 135 4.50 -12.52 -8.37
C LYS A 135 4.61 -11.17 -7.65
N VAL A 136 3.50 -10.75 -7.07
CA VAL A 136 3.37 -9.53 -6.26
C VAL A 136 2.67 -9.84 -4.95
N ASN A 137 2.92 -9.03 -3.93
CA ASN A 137 2.18 -9.07 -2.67
C ASN A 137 0.83 -8.38 -2.89
N TYR A 138 -0.19 -9.20 -3.15
CA TYR A 138 -1.53 -8.68 -3.38
C TYR A 138 -2.14 -8.13 -2.08
N TRP A 139 -2.08 -8.87 -0.97
CA TRP A 139 -2.76 -8.49 0.27
C TRP A 139 -2.12 -7.30 0.99
N GLY A 140 -0.81 -7.10 0.85
CA GLY A 140 -0.11 -5.95 1.42
C GLY A 140 0.32 -6.09 2.88
N TYR A 141 0.39 -7.30 3.42
CA TYR A 141 0.91 -7.55 4.78
C TYR A 141 2.45 -7.54 4.82
N ASN A 142 3.09 -6.48 4.29
CA ASN A 142 4.54 -6.25 4.32
C ASN A 142 4.85 -4.76 4.17
N THR A 143 4.69 -4.00 5.25
CA THR A 143 4.72 -2.52 5.25
C THR A 143 6.14 -1.96 5.35
N LEU A 144 6.42 -0.90 4.59
CA LEU A 144 7.66 -0.10 4.67
C LEU A 144 7.43 1.27 5.34
N GLY A 145 6.19 1.76 5.35
CA GLY A 145 5.78 3.04 5.94
C GLY A 145 4.28 3.23 5.81
#